data_AF-A0A1F8DZB1-F1
#
_entry.id   AF-A0A1F8DZB1-F1
#
_cell.length_a   1.000
_cell.length_b   1.000
_cell.length_c   1.000
_cell.angle_alpha   90.00
_cell.angle_beta   90.00
_cell.angle_gamma   90.00
#
_symmetry.space_group_name_H-M   'P 1'
#
loop_
_entity.id
_entity.type
_entity.pdbx_description
1 polymer ?
#
loop_
_entity_poly.entity_id
_entity_poly.type
_entity_poly.pdbx_seq_one_letter_code
_entity_poly.pdbx_strand_id
1 'polypeptide(L)'
;MTKINTKKSGVVRTIIFPIRGGYRAVCLDFDIIEEASTRLEVEEQIKEVIVGYVANICKNKLNDALLNRHADKRYWDMYDSYQKLITAKREAVNTSSATNKVSLFTTPVADLFKQSAYCSA
;
A
#
# COMPACT_ATOMS: atom_id res chain seq x y z
N MET A 1 17.12 4.76 7.05
CA MET A 1 17.16 4.72 5.58
C MET A 1 16.10 3.76 5.09
N THR A 2 15.11 4.23 4.33
CA THR A 2 14.15 3.35 3.65
C THR A 2 14.94 2.47 2.67
N LYS A 3 14.79 1.15 2.75
CA LYS A 3 15.43 0.24 1.80
C LYS A 3 14.85 0.51 0.41
N ILE A 4 15.71 0.76 -0.58
CA ILE A 4 15.30 1.00 -1.98
C ILE A 4 14.60 -0.25 -2.51
N ASN A 5 13.43 -0.05 -3.14
CA ASN A 5 12.69 -1.11 -3.80
C ASN A 5 13.36 -1.46 -5.13
N THR A 6 13.50 -2.77 -5.35
CA THR A 6 13.99 -3.37 -6.59
C THR A 6 13.01 -4.45 -7.03
N LYS A 7 13.15 -4.94 -8.27
CA LYS A 7 12.31 -6.07 -8.74
C LYS A 7 12.44 -7.34 -7.89
N LYS A 8 13.51 -7.46 -7.09
CA LYS A 8 13.83 -8.65 -6.27
C LYS A 8 13.59 -8.46 -4.78
N SER A 9 13.56 -7.22 -4.29
CA SER A 9 13.51 -6.95 -2.86
C SER A 9 12.89 -5.59 -2.57
N GLY A 10 12.19 -5.49 -1.46
CA GLY A 10 11.56 -4.24 -1.06
C GLY A 10 10.19 -4.49 -0.46
N VAL A 11 9.58 -3.41 0.01
CA VAL A 11 8.23 -3.44 0.58
C VAL A 11 7.43 -2.28 0.00
N VAL A 12 6.16 -2.58 -0.28
CA VAL A 12 5.17 -1.62 -0.72
C VAL A 12 4.20 -1.39 0.42
N ARG A 13 4.01 -0.14 0.80
CA ARG A 13 3.13 0.27 1.88
C ARG A 13 1.90 0.96 1.32
N THR A 14 0.74 0.54 1.79
CA THR A 14 -0.55 1.12 1.40
C THR A 14 -1.29 1.58 2.64
N ILE A 15 -1.89 2.77 2.58
CA ILE A 15 -2.82 3.27 3.58
C ILE A 15 -4.19 3.47 2.94
N ILE A 16 -5.24 3.01 3.61
CA ILE A 16 -6.64 3.26 3.23
C ILE A 16 -7.32 4.02 4.37
N PHE A 17 -7.97 5.12 4.06
CA PHE A 17 -8.62 5.98 5.06
C PHE A 17 -9.92 6.59 4.51
N PRO A 18 -10.89 6.90 5.38
CA PRO A 18 -12.14 7.50 4.95
C PRO A 18 -11.92 8.95 4.48
N ILE A 19 -12.67 9.34 3.46
CA ILE A 19 -12.79 10.72 2.97
C ILE A 19 -14.28 11.10 2.93
N ARG A 20 -14.59 12.36 2.59
CA ARG A 20 -15.99 12.77 2.42
C ARG A 20 -16.61 11.98 1.26
N GLY A 21 -17.58 11.12 1.58
CA GLY A 21 -18.33 10.36 0.58
C GLY A 21 -17.69 9.04 0.14
N GLY A 22 -16.61 8.57 0.80
CA GLY A 22 -15.98 7.31 0.42
C GLY A 22 -14.68 7.04 1.14
N TYR A 23 -13.77 6.35 0.45
CA TYR A 23 -12.45 5.98 0.93
C TYR A 23 -11.39 6.34 -0.11
N ARG A 24 -10.20 6.68 0.37
CA ARG A 24 -9.00 6.86 -0.43
C ARG A 24 -7.95 5.82 -0.04
N ALA A 25 -7.35 5.18 -1.02
CA ALA A 25 -6.18 4.34 -0.85
C ALA A 25 -4.96 5.03 -1.48
N VAL A 26 -3.82 4.94 -0.81
CA VAL A 26 -2.55 5.49 -1.31
C VAL A 26 -1.46 4.43 -1.18
N CYS A 27 -0.86 4.05 -2.31
CA CYS A 27 0.39 3.32 -2.37
C CYS A 27 1.54 4.30 -2.17
N LEU A 28 2.14 4.30 -0.99
CA LEU A 28 3.13 5.31 -0.59
C LEU A 28 4.43 5.20 -1.39
N ASP A 29 4.79 3.99 -1.80
CA ASP A 29 6.07 3.72 -2.46
C ASP A 29 6.04 3.97 -3.98
N PHE A 30 4.84 4.03 -4.59
CA PHE A 30 4.65 4.20 -6.04
C PHE A 30 3.86 5.46 -6.43
N ASP A 31 3.38 6.24 -5.45
CA ASP A 31 2.56 7.44 -5.67
C ASP A 31 1.29 7.14 -6.48
N ILE A 32 0.63 6.04 -6.14
CA ILE A 32 -0.64 5.60 -6.74
C ILE A 32 -1.75 5.92 -5.75
N ILE A 33 -2.82 6.56 -6.23
CA ILE A 33 -3.97 6.95 -5.43
C ILE A 33 -5.22 6.41 -6.10
N GLU A 34 -6.06 5.73 -5.34
CA GLU A 34 -7.39 5.28 -5.76
C GLU A 34 -8.45 5.80 -4.79
N GLU A 35 -9.65 6.04 -5.30
CA GLU A 35 -10.80 6.48 -4.52
C GLU A 35 -12.03 5.66 -4.89
N ALA A 36 -12.81 5.28 -3.89
CA ALA A 36 -14.04 4.55 -4.12
C ALA A 36 -15.10 4.84 -3.05
N SER A 37 -16.33 4.45 -3.35
CA SER A 37 -17.46 4.68 -2.45
C SER A 37 -17.41 3.78 -1.20
N THR A 38 -16.81 2.59 -1.33
CA THR A 38 -16.67 1.62 -0.25
C THR A 38 -15.22 1.25 0.01
N ARG A 39 -14.95 0.78 1.23
CA ARG A 39 -13.61 0.33 1.63
C ARG A 39 -13.15 -0.89 0.84
N LEU A 40 -14.06 -1.85 0.60
CA LEU A 40 -13.73 -3.07 -0.13
C LEU A 40 -13.34 -2.74 -1.58
N GLU A 41 -14.13 -1.91 -2.23
CA GLU A 41 -13.92 -1.47 -3.60
C GLU A 41 -12.55 -0.76 -3.77
N VAL A 42 -12.22 0.21 -2.90
CA VAL A 42 -10.93 0.91 -3.01
C VAL A 42 -9.74 -0.01 -2.71
N GLU A 43 -9.95 -1.02 -1.84
CA GLU A 43 -8.92 -2.01 -1.51
C GLU A 43 -8.65 -2.97 -2.67
N GLU A 44 -9.69 -3.38 -3.41
CA GLU A 44 -9.56 -4.19 -4.63
C GLU A 44 -8.86 -3.41 -5.74
N GLN A 45 -9.33 -2.18 -6.01
CA GLN A 45 -8.77 -1.31 -7.04
C GLN A 45 -7.28 -1.03 -6.81
N ILE A 46 -6.90 -0.60 -5.60
CA ILE A 46 -5.49 -0.27 -5.33
C ILE A 46 -4.59 -1.50 -5.44
N LYS A 47 -5.07 -2.69 -5.05
CA LYS A 47 -4.30 -3.94 -5.21
C LYS A 47 -4.08 -4.27 -6.68
N GLU A 48 -5.12 -4.20 -7.50
CA GLU A 48 -5.03 -4.46 -8.93
C GLU A 48 -4.04 -3.51 -9.62
N VAL A 49 -4.15 -2.21 -9.34
CA VAL A 49 -3.28 -1.19 -9.93
C VAL A 49 -1.83 -1.36 -9.49
N ILE A 50 -1.58 -1.65 -8.21
CA ILE A 50 -0.23 -1.95 -7.69
C ILE A 50 0.37 -3.17 -8.40
N VAL A 51 -0.39 -4.26 -8.53
CA VAL A 51 0.07 -5.50 -9.19
C VAL A 51 0.37 -5.22 -10.66
N GLY A 52 -0.54 -4.56 -11.37
CA GLY A 52 -0.36 -4.17 -12.77
C GLY A 52 0.87 -3.29 -13.00
N TYR A 53 1.08 -2.31 -12.12
CA TYR A 53 2.24 -1.41 -12.17
C TYR A 53 3.57 -2.17 -12.06
N VAL A 54 3.70 -3.02 -11.03
CA VAL A 54 4.92 -3.82 -10.83
C VAL A 54 5.11 -4.83 -11.96
N ALA A 55 4.04 -5.49 -12.41
CA ALA A 55 4.07 -6.43 -13.52
C ALA A 55 4.58 -5.77 -14.81
N ASN A 56 4.08 -4.57 -15.12
CA ASN A 56 4.50 -3.79 -16.29
C ASN A 56 6.00 -3.45 -16.23
N ILE A 57 6.48 -2.96 -15.09
CA ILE A 57 7.91 -2.64 -14.88
C ILE A 57 8.78 -3.89 -15.06
N CYS A 58 8.37 -5.02 -14.50
CA CYS A 58 9.10 -6.28 -14.60
C CYS A 58 9.10 -6.83 -16.03
N LYS A 59 7.92 -6.98 -16.66
CA LYS A 59 7.75 -7.54 -18.00
C LYS A 59 8.53 -6.73 -19.05
N ASN A 60 8.48 -5.40 -18.95
CA ASN A 60 9.16 -4.51 -19.90
C ASN A 60 10.60 -4.15 -19.50
N LYS A 61 11.16 -4.79 -18.46
CA LYS A 61 12.52 -4.55 -17.97
C LYS A 61 12.82 -3.06 -17.71
N LEU A 62 11.82 -2.31 -17.25
CA LEU A 62 11.96 -0.88 -16.96
C LEU A 62 12.87 -0.64 -15.74
N ASN A 63 13.34 0.59 -15.54
CA ASN A 63 14.26 0.93 -14.46
C ASN A 63 13.63 0.76 -13.05
N ASP A 64 14.38 0.21 -12.09
CA ASP A 64 13.95 0.04 -10.68
C ASP A 64 13.64 1.38 -10.00
N ALA A 65 14.15 2.50 -10.50
CA ALA A 65 13.78 3.84 -10.02
C ALA A 65 12.26 4.09 -10.06
N LEU A 66 11.53 3.42 -10.96
CA LEU A 66 10.07 3.51 -11.05
C LEU A 66 9.36 2.87 -9.84
N LEU A 67 10.02 1.98 -9.10
CA LEU A 67 9.51 1.36 -7.87
C LEU A 67 9.75 2.21 -6.61
N ASN A 68 10.27 3.43 -6.79
CA ASN A 68 10.65 4.34 -5.70
C ASN A 68 10.10 5.76 -5.94
N ARG A 69 8.92 5.85 -6.54
CA ARG A 69 8.20 7.10 -6.75
C ARG A 69 7.37 7.37 -5.50
N HIS A 70 8.00 7.97 -4.50
CA HIS A 70 7.35 8.17 -3.21
C HIS A 70 6.22 9.20 -3.29
N ALA A 71 5.10 8.87 -2.65
CA ALA A 71 3.98 9.78 -2.49
C ALA A 71 4.34 11.01 -1.64
N ASP A 72 3.47 12.02 -1.68
CA ASP A 72 3.58 13.25 -0.88
C ASP A 72 3.81 12.93 0.60
N LYS A 73 4.68 13.73 1.24
CA LYS A 73 5.07 13.60 2.66
C LYS A 73 3.85 13.51 3.60
N ARG A 74 2.76 14.19 3.29
CA ARG A 74 1.53 14.17 4.11
C ARG A 74 0.98 12.76 4.29
N TYR A 75 1.09 11.89 3.28
CA TYR A 75 0.63 10.51 3.38
C TYR A 75 1.58 9.64 4.21
N TRP A 76 2.89 9.90 4.13
CA TRP A 76 3.88 9.27 5.02
C TRP A 76 3.66 9.64 6.48
N ASP A 77 3.48 10.93 6.75
CA ASP A 77 3.21 11.43 8.11
C ASP A 77 1.96 10.76 8.68
N MET A 78 0.91 10.64 7.86
CA MET A 78 -0.33 9.94 8.24
C MET A 78 -0.09 8.45 8.52
N TYR A 79 0.65 7.74 7.65
CA TYR A 79 1.00 6.33 7.86
C TYR A 79 1.74 6.13 9.18
N ASP A 80 2.76 6.94 9.44
CA ASP A 80 3.58 6.86 10.66
C ASP A 80 2.73 7.16 11.92
N SER A 81 1.86 8.17 11.87
CA SER A 81 0.93 8.46 12.96
C SER A 81 0.01 7.28 13.26
N TYR A 82 -0.60 6.67 12.24
CA TYR A 82 -1.47 5.51 12.45
C TYR A 82 -0.72 4.27 12.90
N GLN A 83 0.50 4.05 12.39
CA GLN A 83 1.34 2.93 12.82
C GLN A 83 1.69 3.04 14.31
N LYS A 84 2.10 4.24 14.77
CA LYS A 84 2.36 4.49 16.20
C LYS A 84 1.13 4.26 17.06
N LEU A 85 -0.05 4.70 16.61
CA LEU A 85 -1.31 4.47 17.31
C LEU A 85 -1.66 2.98 17.41
N ILE A 86 -1.45 2.20 16.33
CA ILE A 86 -1.68 0.75 16.34
C ILE A 86 -0.72 0.05 17.29
N THR A 87 0.57 0.42 17.27
CA THR A 87 1.58 -0.15 18.17
C THR A 87 1.27 0.17 19.63
N ALA A 88 0.99 1.44 19.96
CA ALA A 88 0.63 1.85 21.32
C ALA A 88 -0.66 1.17 21.81
N LYS A 89 -1.66 0.99 20.94
CA LYS A 89 -2.88 0.23 21.28
C LYS A 89 -2.60 -1.24 21.56
N ARG A 90 -1.72 -1.88 20.77
CA ARG A 90 -1.30 -3.28 21.01
C ARG A 90 -0.58 -3.44 22.34
N GLU A 91 0.20 -2.45 22.73
CA GLU A 91 0.91 -2.43 24.02
C GLU A 91 -0.04 -2.15 25.19
N ALA A 92 -1.09 -1.35 24.98
CA ALA A 92 -2.00 -0.90 26.03
C ALA A 92 -3.19 -1.84 26.31
N VAL A 93 -3.59 -2.72 25.36
CA VAL A 93 -4.97 -3.24 25.38
C VAL A 93 -5.10 -4.74 25.03
N ASN A 94 -5.33 -5.49 26.11
CA ASN A 94 -6.02 -6.77 26.22
C ASN A 94 -7.56 -6.56 26.33
N THR A 95 -8.13 -5.50 25.76
CA THR A 95 -9.54 -5.11 26.00
C THR A 95 -10.17 -4.23 24.90
N SER A 96 -11.07 -4.82 24.13
CA SER A 96 -12.04 -4.16 23.23
C SER A 96 -11.51 -3.52 21.93
N SER A 97 -11.90 -4.21 20.84
CA SER A 97 -11.72 -3.87 19.43
C SER A 97 -12.46 -2.58 19.07
N ALA A 98 -11.72 -1.47 18.99
CA ALA A 98 -12.19 -0.30 18.23
C ALA A 98 -11.85 -0.54 16.76
N THR A 99 -12.88 -0.63 15.91
CA THR A 99 -12.80 -0.71 14.45
C THR A 99 -12.07 0.52 13.90
N ASN A 100 -10.74 0.47 13.83
CA ASN A 100 -9.97 1.50 13.15
C ASN A 100 -10.45 1.52 11.68
N LYS A 101 -11.05 2.64 11.26
CA LYS A 101 -11.50 2.88 9.87
C LYS A 101 -10.34 2.99 8.88
N VAL A 102 -9.10 2.99 9.38
CA VAL A 102 -7.87 3.08 8.60
C VAL A 102 -7.22 1.71 8.52
N SER A 103 -6.81 1.33 7.32
CA SER A 103 -6.09 0.09 7.04
C SER A 103 -4.67 0.42 6.62
N LEU A 104 -3.70 -0.29 7.19
CA LEU A 104 -2.31 -0.25 6.76
C LEU A 104 -1.94 -1.63 6.21
N PHE A 105 -1.40 -1.66 5.00
CA PHE A 105 -0.89 -2.87 4.36
C PHE A 105 0.59 -2.73 4.08
N THR A 106 1.28 -3.86 4.11
CA THR A 106 2.67 -3.96 3.67
C THR A 106 2.83 -5.23 2.88
N THR A 107 3.29 -5.12 1.64
CA THR A 107 3.43 -6.24 0.73
C THR A 107 4.86 -6.27 0.19
N PRO A 108 5.57 -7.40 0.27
CA PRO A 108 6.86 -7.54 -0.39
C PRO A 108 6.74 -7.33 -1.90
N VAL A 109 7.64 -6.55 -2.50
CA VAL A 109 7.62 -6.29 -3.96
C VAL A 109 7.68 -7.60 -4.76
N ALA A 110 8.44 -8.58 -4.27
CA ALA A 110 8.59 -9.88 -4.92
C ALA A 110 7.26 -10.67 -5.01
N ASP A 111 6.34 -10.48 -4.07
CA ASP A 111 5.07 -11.21 -4.05
C ASP A 111 4.05 -10.62 -5.02
N LEU A 112 4.10 -9.29 -5.25
CA LEU A 112 3.30 -8.62 -6.28
C LEU A 112 3.62 -9.14 -7.69
N PHE A 113 4.89 -9.42 -7.96
CA PHE A 113 5.30 -10.03 -9.23
C PHE A 113 4.77 -11.46 -9.37
N LYS A 114 4.91 -12.29 -8.33
CA LYS A 114 4.38 -13.67 -8.36
C LYS A 114 2.89 -13.67 -8.66
N GLN A 115 2.12 -12.81 -8.01
CA GLN A 115 0.67 -12.68 -8.24
C GLN A 115 0.36 -12.35 -9.71
N SER A 116 1.13 -11.46 -10.34
CA SER A 116 0.96 -11.15 -11.77
C SER A 116 1.28 -12.33 -12.71
N ALA A 117 2.13 -13.26 -12.30
CA ALA A 117 2.48 -14.45 -13.07
C ALA A 117 1.40 -15.54 -12.99
N TYR A 118 0.64 -15.62 -11.90
CA TYR A 118 -0.46 -16.56 -11.74
C TYR A 118 -1.76 -16.11 -12.44
N CYS A 119 -1.95 -14.81 -12.71
CA CYS A 119 -3.12 -14.29 -13.43
C CYS A 119 -2.99 -14.36 -14.97
N SER A 120 -2.03 -15.10 -15.51
CA SER A 120 -1.83 -15.29 -16.97
C SER A 120 -2.08 -16.74 -17.44
N ALA A 121 -2.91 -17.51 -16.73
CA ALA A 121 -3.32 -18.86 -17.08
C ALA A 121 -4.82 -18.94 -17.38
#